data_AF-A0AB74BY33-F1
#
_entry.id   AF-A0AB74BY33-F1
#
_cell.length_a   1.000
_cell.length_b   1.000
_cell.length_c   1.000
_cell.angle_alpha   90.00
_cell.angle_beta   90.00
_cell.angle_gamma   90.00
#
_symmetry.space_group_name_H-M   'P 1'
#
loop_
_entity.id
_entity.type
_entity.pdbx_description
1 polymer ?
#
loop_
_entity_poly.entity_id
_entity_poly.type
_entity_poly.pdbx_seq_one_letter_code
_entity_poly.pdbx_strand_id
1 'polypeptide(L)'
;MCHIVSSSRKETENRSVARTIEHQLSALQSLSSLLMKEEIYGLTDDEQDVLLAVVALLVLYNICETGVSSHGVHLTGAGYTCGKLARQPKVITSPRTTFLLTALGWLDVLRAFSGAEKLAYSDNVRRCSLEADHFNLETLVGCPVELPYEIGCVITAGKQYMDGTMSGDSFQDLLDGAEQFFRVWDPQSIAFPSGDPEWIQPAEAYRHVCIIRVLRFPDTWAIPCEDERIQSSVRSILDASAEISTDSAFFKRLLFPLFIAATETSIPHQKTIYRVLYA
;
A
#
# COMPACT_ATOMS: atom_id res chain seq x y z
N MET A 1 -6.26 -37.99 39.54
CA MET A 1 -7.54 -37.69 38.86
C MET A 1 -7.34 -36.38 38.10
N CYS A 2 -6.97 -36.46 36.82
CA CYS A 2 -6.70 -35.31 35.97
C CYS A 2 -7.32 -35.58 34.60
N HIS A 3 -8.53 -35.07 34.41
CA HIS A 3 -9.16 -34.90 33.11
C HIS A 3 -9.83 -33.54 33.11
N ILE A 4 -9.93 -32.97 31.89
CA ILE A 4 -10.65 -31.75 31.50
C ILE A 4 -9.77 -30.49 31.50
N VAL A 5 -9.12 -30.21 30.36
CA VAL A 5 -9.43 -29.10 29.42
C VAL A 5 -8.59 -29.32 28.14
N SER A 6 -9.16 -29.89 27.08
CA SER A 6 -8.56 -29.81 25.73
C SER A 6 -9.53 -29.96 24.55
N SER A 7 -10.80 -30.36 24.75
CA SER A 7 -11.78 -30.43 23.65
C SER A 7 -12.46 -29.10 23.37
N SER A 8 -12.80 -28.32 24.41
CA SER A 8 -13.55 -27.06 24.26
C SER A 8 -12.80 -26.00 23.46
N ARG A 9 -11.46 -25.93 23.60
CA ARG A 9 -10.59 -24.98 22.90
C ARG A 9 -10.46 -25.31 21.41
N LYS A 10 -10.31 -26.59 21.07
CA LYS A 10 -10.32 -27.07 19.68
C LYS A 10 -11.68 -26.92 19.01
N GLU A 11 -12.78 -27.16 19.73
CA GLU A 11 -14.14 -26.97 19.19
C GLU A 11 -14.48 -25.49 18.95
N THR A 12 -14.03 -24.59 19.83
CA THR A 12 -14.19 -23.14 19.61
C THR A 12 -13.32 -22.62 18.47
N GLU A 13 -12.07 -23.08 18.37
CA GLU A 13 -11.18 -22.78 17.23
C GLU A 13 -11.77 -23.30 15.90
N ASN A 14 -12.24 -24.55 15.85
CA ASN A 14 -12.86 -25.12 14.65
C ASN A 14 -14.16 -24.40 14.25
N ARG A 15 -15.00 -24.01 15.23
CA ARG A 15 -16.20 -23.19 14.96
C ARG A 15 -15.83 -21.78 14.49
N SER A 16 -14.73 -21.21 14.96
CA SER A 16 -14.24 -19.91 14.51
C SER A 16 -13.74 -19.97 13.06
N VAL A 17 -13.00 -21.02 12.69
CA VAL A 17 -12.53 -21.24 11.32
C VAL A 17 -13.70 -21.47 10.37
N ALA A 18 -14.67 -22.32 10.73
CA ALA A 18 -15.86 -22.56 9.90
C ALA A 18 -16.66 -21.28 9.62
N ARG A 19 -16.88 -20.45 10.66
CA ARG A 19 -17.57 -19.15 10.51
C ARG A 19 -16.79 -18.18 9.63
N THR A 20 -15.46 -18.20 9.71
CA THR A 20 -14.60 -17.36 8.87
C THR A 20 -14.75 -17.72 7.39
N ILE A 21 -14.73 -19.03 7.08
CA ILE A 21 -14.95 -19.54 5.73
C ILE A 21 -16.37 -19.19 5.22
N GLU A 22 -17.39 -19.32 6.07
CA GLU A 22 -18.77 -18.93 5.73
C GLU A 22 -18.87 -17.43 5.38
N HIS A 23 -18.24 -16.56 6.17
CA HIS A 23 -18.22 -15.12 5.90
C HIS A 23 -17.45 -14.79 4.62
N GLN A 24 -16.33 -15.45 4.35
CA GLN A 24 -15.58 -15.28 3.12
C GLN A 24 -16.41 -15.70 1.90
N LEU A 25 -17.08 -16.84 1.96
CA LEU A 25 -17.96 -17.32 0.89
C LEU A 25 -19.12 -16.35 0.63
N SER A 26 -19.74 -15.85 1.71
CA SER A 26 -20.82 -14.86 1.61
C SER A 26 -20.35 -13.53 0.99
N ALA A 27 -19.15 -13.07 1.34
CA ALA A 27 -18.54 -11.88 0.73
C ALA A 27 -18.28 -12.09 -0.77
N LEU A 28 -17.75 -13.25 -1.18
CA LEU A 28 -17.50 -13.59 -2.58
C LEU A 28 -18.79 -13.69 -3.39
N GLN A 29 -19.85 -14.29 -2.82
CA GLN A 29 -21.17 -14.35 -3.46
C GLN A 29 -21.78 -12.95 -3.62
N SER A 30 -21.64 -12.10 -2.61
CA SER A 30 -22.11 -10.71 -2.65
C SER A 30 -21.36 -9.91 -3.71
N LEU A 31 -20.03 -10.06 -3.78
CA LEU A 31 -19.21 -9.43 -4.80
C LEU A 31 -19.61 -9.88 -6.21
N SER A 32 -19.79 -11.18 -6.43
CA SER A 32 -20.24 -11.74 -7.72
C SER A 32 -21.59 -11.18 -8.14
N SER A 33 -22.55 -11.09 -7.22
CA SER A 33 -23.87 -10.50 -7.46
C SER A 33 -23.77 -9.02 -7.88
N LEU A 34 -22.95 -8.23 -7.17
CA LEU A 34 -22.73 -6.82 -7.51
C LEU A 34 -22.04 -6.65 -8.87
N LEU A 35 -21.07 -7.48 -9.21
CA LEU A 35 -20.40 -7.44 -10.51
C LEU A 35 -21.37 -7.78 -11.66
N MET A 36 -22.19 -8.82 -11.49
CA MET A 36 -23.23 -9.16 -12.45
C MET A 36 -24.25 -8.03 -12.62
N LYS A 37 -24.63 -7.37 -11.52
CA LYS A 37 -25.52 -6.21 -11.58
C LYS A 37 -24.87 -5.02 -12.30
N GLU A 38 -23.60 -4.73 -12.01
CA GLU A 38 -22.85 -3.67 -12.69
C GLU A 38 -22.83 -3.90 -14.21
N GLU A 39 -22.63 -5.13 -14.64
CA GLU A 39 -22.59 -5.50 -16.07
C GLU A 39 -23.94 -5.31 -16.77
N ILE A 40 -25.05 -5.66 -16.11
CA ILE A 40 -26.38 -5.67 -16.75
C ILE A 40 -27.11 -4.32 -16.59
N TYR A 41 -27.07 -3.74 -15.40
CA TYR A 41 -27.91 -2.58 -15.03
C TYR A 41 -27.11 -1.36 -14.55
N GLY A 42 -25.84 -1.55 -14.21
CA GLY A 42 -25.05 -0.59 -13.45
C GLY A 42 -25.41 -0.59 -11.96
N LEU A 43 -24.45 -0.18 -11.15
CA LEU A 43 -24.59 -0.01 -9.70
C LEU A 43 -24.97 1.42 -9.34
N THR A 44 -25.76 1.53 -8.27
CA THR A 44 -25.96 2.82 -7.59
C THR A 44 -24.69 3.24 -6.85
N ASP A 45 -24.61 4.50 -6.41
CA ASP A 45 -23.45 4.99 -5.65
C ASP A 45 -23.21 4.17 -4.36
N ASP A 46 -24.28 3.86 -3.61
CA ASP A 46 -24.17 3.05 -2.39
C ASP A 46 -23.67 1.63 -2.71
N GLU A 47 -24.09 1.05 -3.83
CA GLU A 47 -23.66 -0.28 -4.24
C GLU A 47 -22.21 -0.30 -4.73
N GLN A 48 -21.74 0.79 -5.34
CA GLN A 48 -20.33 0.98 -5.68
C GLN A 48 -19.47 1.03 -4.41
N ASP A 49 -19.89 1.79 -3.40
CA ASP A 49 -19.21 1.83 -2.11
C ASP A 49 -19.21 0.45 -1.42
N VAL A 50 -20.33 -0.27 -1.44
CA VAL A 50 -20.40 -1.64 -0.91
C VAL A 50 -19.44 -2.57 -1.66
N LEU A 51 -19.38 -2.50 -2.99
CA LEU A 51 -18.45 -3.28 -3.78
C LEU A 51 -17.00 -3.01 -3.37
N LEU A 52 -16.59 -1.73 -3.30
CA LEU A 52 -15.24 -1.36 -2.90
C LEU A 52 -14.91 -1.82 -1.47
N ALA A 53 -15.86 -1.69 -0.53
CA ALA A 53 -15.69 -2.15 0.84
C ALA A 53 -15.51 -3.67 0.94
N VAL A 54 -16.30 -4.45 0.18
CA VAL A 54 -16.16 -5.91 0.12
C VAL A 54 -14.78 -6.30 -0.44
N VAL A 55 -14.32 -5.63 -1.49
CA VAL A 55 -12.97 -5.87 -2.05
C VAL A 55 -11.90 -5.54 -1.00
N ALA A 56 -11.99 -4.39 -0.32
CA ALA A 56 -11.03 -4.00 0.70
C ALA A 56 -10.97 -5.03 1.85
N LEU A 57 -12.12 -5.50 2.32
CA LEU A 57 -12.20 -6.54 3.36
C LEU A 57 -11.57 -7.86 2.91
N LEU A 58 -11.87 -8.32 1.68
CA LEU A 58 -11.27 -9.54 1.13
C LEU A 58 -9.75 -9.42 0.98
N VAL A 59 -9.25 -8.26 0.55
CA VAL A 59 -7.81 -8.01 0.43
C VAL A 59 -7.13 -8.02 1.80
N LEU A 60 -7.69 -7.29 2.77
CA LEU A 60 -7.15 -7.25 4.13
C LEU A 60 -7.20 -8.61 4.82
N TYR A 61 -8.31 -9.35 4.66
CA TYR A 61 -8.46 -10.71 5.16
C TYR A 61 -7.35 -11.62 4.61
N ASN A 62 -7.13 -11.60 3.30
CA ASN A 62 -6.06 -12.39 2.68
C ASN A 62 -4.67 -11.99 3.19
N ILE A 63 -4.37 -10.69 3.33
CA ILE A 63 -3.09 -10.22 3.88
C ILE A 63 -2.88 -10.77 5.28
N CYS A 64 -3.91 -10.72 6.13
CA CYS A 64 -3.85 -11.22 7.51
C CYS A 64 -3.72 -12.75 7.59
N GLU A 65 -4.35 -13.50 6.67
CA GLU A 65 -4.34 -14.97 6.72
C GLU A 65 -3.03 -15.56 6.20
N THR A 66 -2.55 -15.09 5.05
CA THR A 66 -1.46 -15.77 4.32
C THR A 66 -0.15 -15.00 4.31
N GLY A 67 -0.14 -13.73 4.72
CA GLY A 67 1.03 -12.84 4.63
C GLY A 67 1.53 -12.59 3.20
N VAL A 68 0.88 -13.19 2.20
CA VAL A 68 1.21 -13.15 0.78
C VAL A 68 -0.08 -12.89 0.03
N SER A 69 -0.14 -11.82 -0.75
CA SER A 69 -1.25 -11.55 -1.67
C SER A 69 -1.22 -12.54 -2.85
N SER A 70 -1.46 -13.82 -2.58
CA SER A 70 -1.65 -14.87 -3.61
C SER A 70 -2.91 -14.61 -4.46
N HIS A 71 -3.74 -13.63 -4.07
CA HIS A 71 -4.97 -13.26 -4.74
C HIS A 71 -5.04 -11.76 -5.05
N GLY A 72 -3.99 -11.23 -5.68
CA GLY A 72 -4.04 -9.94 -6.39
C GLY A 72 -5.23 -9.82 -7.35
N VAL A 73 -5.90 -10.94 -7.67
CA VAL A 73 -7.20 -11.05 -8.35
C VAL A 73 -8.25 -10.08 -7.81
N HIS A 74 -8.36 -9.88 -6.49
CA HIS A 74 -9.37 -8.94 -5.96
C HIS A 74 -9.03 -7.49 -6.27
N LEU A 75 -7.76 -7.10 -6.09
CA LEU A 75 -7.29 -5.76 -6.47
C LEU A 75 -7.40 -5.56 -7.97
N THR A 76 -6.85 -6.46 -8.78
CA THR A 76 -6.93 -6.43 -10.24
C THR A 76 -8.38 -6.38 -10.73
N GLY A 77 -9.27 -7.21 -10.17
CA GLY A 77 -10.68 -7.27 -10.54
C GLY A 77 -11.44 -5.97 -10.24
N ALA A 78 -11.06 -5.26 -9.19
CA ALA A 78 -11.62 -3.95 -8.87
C ALA A 78 -11.07 -2.81 -9.75
N GLY A 79 -10.01 -3.05 -10.54
CA GLY A 79 -9.34 -2.00 -11.31
C GLY A 79 -10.25 -1.30 -12.31
N TYR A 80 -11.15 -2.04 -12.97
CA TYR A 80 -12.14 -1.44 -13.86
C TYR A 80 -13.08 -0.49 -13.12
N THR A 81 -13.68 -0.93 -12.01
CA THR A 81 -14.61 -0.12 -11.22
C THR A 81 -13.91 1.09 -10.61
N CYS A 82 -12.73 0.91 -10.01
CA CYS A 82 -11.93 2.02 -9.48
C CYS A 82 -11.58 3.04 -10.58
N GLY A 83 -11.17 2.57 -11.76
CA GLY A 83 -10.86 3.43 -12.91
C GLY A 83 -12.08 4.16 -13.48
N LYS A 84 -13.25 3.52 -13.49
CA LYS A 84 -14.53 4.15 -13.86
C LYS A 84 -14.91 5.24 -12.86
N LEU A 85 -14.84 4.94 -11.56
CA LEU A 85 -15.14 5.87 -10.48
C LEU A 85 -14.22 7.08 -10.52
N ALA A 86 -12.91 6.88 -10.68
CA ALA A 86 -11.92 7.96 -10.73
C ALA A 86 -12.15 8.99 -11.85
N ARG A 87 -12.97 8.67 -12.85
CA ARG A 87 -13.35 9.61 -13.94
C ARG A 87 -14.61 10.41 -13.60
N GLN A 88 -15.29 10.09 -12.51
CA GLN A 88 -16.53 10.76 -12.11
C GLN A 88 -16.20 11.93 -11.20
N PRO A 89 -16.66 13.16 -11.51
CA PRO A 89 -16.43 14.34 -10.68
C PRO A 89 -16.93 14.17 -9.24
N LYS A 90 -17.95 13.33 -9.05
CA LYS A 90 -18.58 13.06 -7.76
C LYS A 90 -17.66 12.36 -6.76
N VAL A 91 -16.65 11.60 -7.22
CA VAL A 91 -15.76 10.87 -6.30
C VAL A 91 -15.11 11.80 -5.29
N ILE A 92 -14.59 12.94 -5.77
CA ILE A 92 -13.92 13.97 -4.96
C ILE A 92 -14.88 14.55 -3.89
N THR A 93 -16.19 14.52 -4.15
CA THR A 93 -17.23 15.04 -3.24
C THR A 93 -17.77 14.01 -2.25
N SER A 94 -17.43 12.73 -2.39
CA SER A 94 -17.89 11.64 -1.49
C SER A 94 -16.75 11.19 -0.58
N PRO A 95 -16.78 11.50 0.73
CA PRO A 95 -15.75 11.08 1.67
C PRO A 95 -15.61 9.55 1.76
N ARG A 96 -16.73 8.82 1.70
CA ARG A 96 -16.74 7.35 1.79
C ARG A 96 -16.07 6.72 0.57
N THR A 97 -16.47 7.16 -0.62
CA THR A 97 -15.92 6.64 -1.88
C THR A 97 -14.43 6.98 -2.00
N THR A 98 -14.06 8.21 -1.66
CA THR A 98 -12.65 8.66 -1.63
C THR A 98 -11.83 7.82 -0.66
N PHE A 99 -12.31 7.57 0.55
CA PHE A 99 -11.64 6.72 1.53
C PHE A 99 -11.37 5.31 0.95
N LEU A 100 -12.40 4.68 0.39
CA LEU A 100 -12.30 3.32 -0.16
C LEU A 100 -11.37 3.25 -1.37
N LEU A 101 -11.47 4.19 -2.30
CA LEU A 101 -10.58 4.28 -3.46
C LEU A 101 -9.13 4.52 -3.04
N THR A 102 -8.91 5.40 -2.06
CA THR A 102 -7.56 5.71 -1.59
C THR A 102 -6.94 4.53 -0.84
N ALA A 103 -7.71 3.83 -0.01
CA ALA A 103 -7.24 2.62 0.68
C ALA A 103 -6.87 1.50 -0.32
N LEU A 104 -7.73 1.26 -1.33
CA LEU A 104 -7.44 0.26 -2.38
C LEU A 104 -6.27 0.69 -3.27
N GLY A 105 -6.18 1.97 -3.63
CA GLY A 105 -5.08 2.54 -4.40
C GLY A 105 -3.74 2.41 -3.68
N TRP A 106 -3.73 2.65 -2.37
CA TRP A 106 -2.57 2.42 -1.54
C TRP A 106 -2.15 0.94 -1.51
N LEU A 107 -3.11 0.01 -1.33
CA LEU A 107 -2.82 -1.42 -1.36
C LEU A 107 -2.30 -1.89 -2.72
N ASP A 108 -2.79 -1.30 -3.81
CA ASP A 108 -2.31 -1.59 -5.16
C ASP A 108 -0.86 -1.11 -5.37
N VAL A 109 -0.53 0.11 -4.91
CA VAL A 109 0.83 0.65 -4.92
C VAL A 109 1.76 -0.22 -4.08
N LEU A 110 1.39 -0.54 -2.84
CA LEU A 110 2.18 -1.43 -1.96
C LEU A 110 2.47 -2.77 -2.61
N ARG A 111 1.47 -3.38 -3.26
CA ARG A 111 1.66 -4.64 -3.99
C ARG A 111 2.69 -4.47 -5.12
N ALA A 112 2.69 -3.34 -5.81
CA ALA A 112 3.57 -3.06 -6.93
C ALA A 112 5.02 -2.70 -6.55
N PHE A 113 5.31 -2.43 -5.28
CA PHE A 113 6.70 -2.39 -4.78
C PHE A 113 7.41 -3.74 -4.97
N SER A 114 6.68 -4.85 -4.98
CA SER A 114 7.23 -6.19 -5.24
C SER A 114 7.36 -6.54 -6.72
N GLY A 115 7.00 -5.63 -7.63
CA GLY A 115 7.01 -5.84 -9.08
C GLY A 115 6.05 -4.89 -9.80
N ALA A 116 6.54 -4.13 -10.79
CA ALA A 116 5.74 -3.12 -11.49
C ALA A 116 4.61 -3.74 -12.34
N GLU A 117 4.80 -4.96 -12.83
CA GLU A 117 3.79 -5.74 -13.54
C GLU A 117 2.53 -5.97 -12.69
N LYS A 118 2.67 -5.92 -11.35
CA LYS A 118 1.55 -6.13 -10.44
C LYS A 118 0.65 -4.92 -10.38
N LEU A 119 1.11 -3.70 -10.68
CA LEU A 119 0.25 -2.51 -10.59
C LEU A 119 -1.00 -2.65 -11.47
N ALA A 120 -2.18 -2.54 -10.86
CA ALA A 120 -3.45 -2.72 -11.55
C ALA A 120 -4.14 -1.38 -11.86
N TYR A 121 -4.00 -0.38 -10.99
CA TYR A 121 -4.74 0.86 -11.10
C TYR A 121 -3.96 1.91 -11.88
N SER A 122 -4.69 2.66 -12.70
CA SER A 122 -4.13 3.79 -13.46
C SER A 122 -3.81 4.98 -12.56
N ASP A 123 -2.94 5.87 -13.03
CA ASP A 123 -2.61 7.14 -12.38
C ASP A 123 -3.84 7.97 -12.01
N ASN A 124 -4.91 7.91 -12.82
CA ASN A 124 -6.16 8.63 -12.53
C ASN A 124 -6.78 8.24 -11.18
N VAL A 125 -6.68 6.97 -10.77
CA VAL A 125 -7.22 6.52 -9.48
C VAL A 125 -6.43 7.15 -8.33
N ARG A 126 -5.11 7.20 -8.44
CA ARG A 126 -4.23 7.84 -7.46
C ARG A 126 -4.39 9.37 -7.44
N ARG A 127 -4.61 9.98 -8.62
CA ARG A 127 -4.85 11.42 -8.73
C ARG A 127 -6.10 11.84 -7.96
N CYS A 128 -7.16 11.04 -7.97
CA CYS A 128 -8.35 11.33 -7.17
C CYS A 128 -8.06 11.43 -5.67
N SER A 129 -7.13 10.62 -5.15
CA SER A 129 -6.70 10.72 -3.75
C SER A 129 -5.93 12.01 -3.48
N LEU A 130 -5.06 12.42 -4.42
CA LEU A 130 -4.29 13.66 -4.33
C LEU A 130 -5.19 14.91 -4.39
N GLU A 131 -6.25 14.88 -5.20
CA GLU A 131 -7.18 16.01 -5.41
C GLU A 131 -8.32 16.07 -4.37
N ALA A 132 -8.42 15.11 -3.46
CA ALA A 132 -9.53 15.04 -2.51
C ALA A 132 -9.25 15.79 -1.20
N ASP A 133 -10.04 16.85 -0.94
CA ASP A 133 -9.92 17.68 0.27
C ASP A 133 -10.46 17.04 1.56
N HIS A 134 -11.08 15.85 1.48
CA HIS A 134 -11.83 15.25 2.59
C HIS A 134 -11.16 14.04 3.22
N PHE A 135 -10.04 13.56 2.67
CA PHE A 135 -9.36 12.38 3.18
C PHE A 135 -7.85 12.52 3.12
N ASN A 136 -7.23 12.32 4.29
CA ASN A 136 -5.79 12.35 4.46
C ASN A 136 -5.27 10.91 4.58
N LEU A 137 -4.60 10.40 3.54
CA LEU A 137 -4.00 9.05 3.51
C LEU A 137 -3.04 8.83 4.70
N GLU A 138 -2.38 9.89 5.14
CA GLU A 138 -1.52 9.97 6.31
C GLU A 138 -2.22 9.37 7.53
N THR A 139 -3.51 9.66 7.71
CA THR A 139 -4.32 9.14 8.82
C THR A 139 -4.35 7.62 8.83
N LEU A 140 -4.47 7.00 7.65
CA LEU A 140 -4.56 5.56 7.48
C LEU A 140 -3.20 4.89 7.65
N VAL A 141 -2.14 5.41 7.02
CA VAL A 141 -0.87 4.68 6.87
C VAL A 141 0.39 5.46 7.20
N GLY A 142 0.29 6.75 7.50
CA GLY A 142 1.46 7.59 7.81
C GLY A 142 2.23 8.12 6.61
N CYS A 143 1.73 7.86 5.39
CA CYS A 143 2.36 8.27 4.15
C CYS A 143 1.63 9.48 3.56
N PRO A 144 2.32 10.62 3.35
CA PRO A 144 1.81 11.76 2.60
C PRO A 144 1.30 11.35 1.23
N VAL A 145 0.12 11.82 0.82
CA VAL A 145 -0.56 11.37 -0.41
C VAL A 145 0.22 11.65 -1.70
N GLU A 146 1.12 12.63 -1.70
CA GLU A 146 2.00 12.95 -2.83
C GLU A 146 3.00 11.82 -3.12
N LEU A 147 3.53 11.17 -2.09
CA LEU A 147 4.52 10.10 -2.25
C LEU A 147 3.98 8.86 -3.00
N PRO A 148 2.83 8.26 -2.64
CA PRO A 148 2.23 7.15 -3.37
C PRO A 148 1.72 7.54 -4.75
N TYR A 149 1.36 8.81 -4.98
CA TYR A 149 1.05 9.31 -6.31
C TYR A 149 2.29 9.26 -7.20
N GLU A 150 3.38 9.90 -6.79
CA GLU A 150 4.61 10.01 -7.58
C GLU A 150 5.28 8.65 -7.80
N ILE A 151 5.43 7.83 -6.74
CA ILE A 151 5.99 6.48 -6.91
C ILE A 151 5.07 5.59 -7.76
N GLY A 152 3.76 5.85 -7.71
CA GLY A 152 2.79 5.21 -8.58
C GLY A 152 3.05 5.50 -10.06
N CYS A 153 3.36 6.75 -10.41
CA CYS A 153 3.76 7.13 -11.76
C CYS A 153 5.07 6.46 -12.20
N VAL A 154 6.07 6.39 -11.31
CA VAL A 154 7.32 5.63 -11.56
C VAL A 154 7.04 4.17 -11.86
N ILE A 155 6.18 3.52 -11.06
CA ILE A 155 5.83 2.11 -11.23
C ILE A 155 5.05 1.91 -12.55
N THR A 156 4.13 2.82 -12.91
CA THR A 156 3.45 2.81 -14.22
C THR A 156 4.46 2.88 -15.37
N ALA A 157 5.42 3.80 -15.29
CA ALA A 157 6.47 3.95 -16.29
C ALA A 157 7.38 2.71 -16.36
N GLY A 158 7.73 2.13 -15.22
CA GLY A 158 8.49 0.88 -15.15
C GLY A 158 7.77 -0.27 -15.85
N LYS A 159 6.44 -0.37 -15.69
CA LYS A 159 5.61 -1.32 -16.43
C LYS A 159 5.64 -1.06 -17.93
N GLN A 160 5.47 0.19 -18.35
CA GLN A 160 5.51 0.59 -19.76
C GLN A 160 6.86 0.29 -20.40
N TYR A 161 7.96 0.51 -19.68
CA TYR A 161 9.31 0.18 -20.11
C TYR A 161 9.50 -1.33 -20.27
N MET A 162 9.10 -2.13 -19.28
CA MET A 162 9.16 -3.60 -19.38
C MET A 162 8.30 -4.16 -20.53
N ASP A 163 7.17 -3.52 -20.82
CA ASP A 163 6.27 -3.88 -21.93
C ASP A 163 6.76 -3.34 -23.29
N GLY A 164 7.87 -2.60 -23.33
CA GLY A 164 8.45 -2.02 -24.56
C GLY A 164 7.67 -0.83 -25.15
N THR A 165 6.74 -0.26 -24.38
CA THR A 165 5.91 0.90 -24.78
C THR A 165 6.53 2.25 -24.41
N MET A 166 7.59 2.25 -23.59
CA MET A 166 8.39 3.42 -23.23
C MET A 166 9.87 3.14 -23.56
N SER A 167 10.57 4.16 -24.09
CA SER A 167 12.00 4.04 -24.39
C SER A 167 12.86 4.07 -23.12
N GLY A 168 14.07 3.51 -23.19
CA GLY A 168 15.01 3.54 -22.07
C GLY A 168 15.39 4.97 -21.65
N ASP A 169 15.66 5.86 -22.61
CA ASP A 169 16.01 7.26 -22.32
C ASP A 169 14.86 7.98 -21.62
N SER A 170 13.63 7.84 -22.13
CA SER A 170 12.44 8.44 -21.49
C SER A 170 12.18 7.88 -20.10
N PHE A 171 12.46 6.59 -19.88
CA PHE A 171 12.31 5.98 -18.57
C PHE A 171 13.39 6.49 -17.59
N GLN A 172 14.63 6.62 -18.04
CA GLN A 172 15.72 7.16 -17.23
C GLN A 172 15.47 8.62 -16.83
N ASP A 173 15.02 9.47 -17.77
CA ASP A 173 14.66 10.86 -17.47
C ASP A 173 13.57 10.95 -16.38
N LEU A 174 12.60 10.03 -16.43
CA LEU A 174 11.54 9.95 -15.42
C LEU A 174 12.09 9.48 -14.06
N LEU A 175 12.97 8.48 -14.04
CA LEU A 175 13.62 8.03 -12.80
C LEU A 175 14.44 9.15 -12.15
N ASP A 176 15.21 9.88 -12.95
CA ASP A 176 16.04 11.00 -12.47
C ASP A 176 15.15 12.13 -11.90
N GLY A 177 14.06 12.45 -12.59
CA GLY A 177 13.07 13.43 -12.13
C GLY A 177 12.39 13.01 -10.81
N ALA A 178 12.00 11.73 -10.70
CA ALA A 178 11.37 11.20 -9.49
C ALA A 178 12.35 11.12 -8.32
N GLU A 179 13.60 10.69 -8.55
CA GLU A 179 14.64 10.70 -7.53
C GLU A 179 14.85 12.12 -7.00
N GLN A 180 14.98 13.09 -7.91
CA GLN A 180 15.15 14.49 -7.54
C GLN A 180 13.95 14.99 -6.73
N PHE A 181 12.71 14.70 -7.15
CA PHE A 181 11.49 15.03 -6.41
C PHE A 181 11.57 14.52 -4.98
N PHE A 182 11.80 13.21 -4.78
CA PHE A 182 11.83 12.64 -3.44
C PHE A 182 12.98 13.18 -2.59
N ARG A 183 14.12 13.54 -3.20
CA ARG A 183 15.27 14.09 -2.46
C ARG A 183 15.02 15.50 -1.93
N VAL A 184 14.32 16.34 -2.68
CA VAL A 184 14.04 17.74 -2.29
C VAL A 184 12.70 17.93 -1.59
N TRP A 185 11.84 16.92 -1.62
CA TRP A 185 10.58 16.94 -0.88
C TRP A 185 10.84 17.10 0.62
N ASP A 186 10.15 18.05 1.25
CA ASP A 186 10.37 18.45 2.64
C ASP A 186 9.11 18.15 3.49
N PRO A 187 9.18 17.22 4.46
CA PRO A 187 8.04 16.91 5.33
C PRO A 187 7.58 18.10 6.18
N GLN A 188 8.44 19.09 6.44
CA GLN A 188 8.08 20.29 7.20
C GLN A 188 7.15 21.24 6.41
N SER A 189 7.12 21.09 5.09
CA SER A 189 6.32 21.95 4.21
C SER A 189 4.87 21.48 4.06
N ILE A 190 4.52 20.32 4.61
CA ILE A 190 3.23 19.65 4.42
C ILE A 190 2.30 19.89 5.62
N ALA A 191 1.00 20.03 5.33
CA ALA A 191 -0.04 20.10 6.34
C ALA A 191 -0.49 18.69 6.76
N PHE A 192 -0.12 18.27 7.97
CA PHE A 192 -0.55 17.00 8.53
C PHE A 192 -1.95 17.06 9.16
N PRO A 193 -2.63 15.90 9.35
CA PRO A 193 -3.98 15.85 9.94
C PRO A 193 -4.09 16.46 11.34
N SER A 194 -3.00 16.49 12.10
CA SER A 194 -2.91 17.15 13.41
C SER A 194 -1.55 17.82 13.56
N GLY A 195 -1.42 18.72 14.55
CA GLY A 195 -0.15 19.37 14.90
C GLY A 195 0.83 18.47 15.66
N ASP A 196 0.66 17.16 15.61
CA ASP A 196 1.58 16.21 16.26
C ASP A 196 2.89 16.12 15.46
N PRO A 197 4.05 16.47 16.03
CA PRO A 197 5.32 16.44 15.31
C PRO A 197 5.75 15.04 14.90
N GLU A 198 5.20 13.97 15.50
CA GLU A 198 5.53 12.59 15.11
C GLU A 198 5.15 12.26 13.67
N TRP A 199 4.23 13.01 13.04
CA TRP A 199 3.85 12.84 11.64
C TRP A 199 5.02 12.94 10.65
N ILE A 200 6.04 13.73 10.97
CA ILE A 200 7.22 13.93 10.13
C ILE A 200 8.00 12.63 9.96
N GLN A 201 8.04 11.79 10.99
CA GLN A 201 8.86 10.60 11.02
C GLN A 201 8.41 9.50 10.04
N PRO A 202 7.13 9.05 10.02
CA PRO A 202 6.68 8.10 9.01
C PRO A 202 6.72 8.71 7.61
N ALA A 203 6.45 10.01 7.45
CA ALA A 203 6.55 10.68 6.17
C ALA A 203 7.98 10.62 5.59
N GLU A 204 8.98 10.92 6.42
CA GLU A 204 10.39 10.83 6.06
C GLU A 204 10.82 9.40 5.73
N ALA A 205 10.36 8.43 6.53
CA ALA A 205 10.62 7.02 6.26
C ALA A 205 10.02 6.57 4.90
N TYR A 206 8.78 6.96 4.59
CA TYR A 206 8.13 6.65 3.32
C TYR A 206 8.80 7.33 2.11
N ARG A 207 9.30 8.55 2.28
CA ARG A 207 10.09 9.25 1.25
C ARG A 207 11.31 8.42 0.84
N HIS A 208 12.05 7.92 1.82
CA HIS A 208 13.24 7.09 1.57
C HIS A 208 12.91 5.71 1.00
N VAL A 209 11.76 5.13 1.34
CA VAL A 209 11.24 3.93 0.68
C VAL A 209 11.03 4.18 -0.82
N CYS A 210 10.49 5.33 -1.19
CA CYS A 210 10.29 5.70 -2.59
C CYS A 210 11.63 5.89 -3.32
N ILE A 211 12.61 6.56 -2.69
CA ILE A 211 13.97 6.70 -3.24
C ILE A 211 14.61 5.33 -3.52
N ILE A 212 14.58 4.42 -2.54
CA ILE A 212 15.10 3.06 -2.73
C ILE A 212 14.42 2.38 -3.91
N ARG A 213 13.09 2.50 -4.02
CA ARG A 213 12.35 1.87 -5.11
C ARG A 213 12.73 2.44 -6.48
N VAL A 214 12.95 3.75 -6.60
CA VAL A 214 13.45 4.38 -7.84
C VAL A 214 14.83 3.83 -8.20
N LEU A 215 15.76 3.76 -7.24
CA LEU A 215 17.11 3.23 -7.45
C LEU A 215 17.12 1.75 -7.84
N ARG A 216 16.12 0.97 -7.39
CA ARG A 216 15.97 -0.46 -7.72
C ARG A 216 15.31 -0.71 -9.08
N PHE A 217 14.88 0.32 -9.82
CA PHE A 217 14.37 0.16 -11.19
C PHE A 217 15.49 0.33 -12.23
N PRO A 218 15.37 -0.32 -13.42
CA PRO A 218 14.46 -1.42 -13.75
C PRO A 218 14.91 -2.77 -13.19
N ASP A 219 16.17 -2.90 -12.82
CA ASP A 219 16.77 -4.13 -12.31
C ASP A 219 17.11 -3.99 -10.83
N THR A 220 16.34 -4.69 -9.99
CA THR A 220 16.51 -4.70 -8.54
C THR A 220 17.94 -5.05 -8.13
N TRP A 221 18.68 -5.83 -8.92
CA TRP A 221 20.01 -6.34 -8.54
C TRP A 221 21.16 -5.57 -9.16
N ALA A 222 20.90 -4.60 -10.05
CA ALA A 222 21.95 -3.85 -10.74
C ALA A 222 22.77 -2.98 -9.78
N ILE A 223 22.12 -2.40 -8.76
CA ILE A 223 22.78 -1.61 -7.72
C ILE A 223 22.98 -2.49 -6.49
N PRO A 224 24.18 -2.65 -5.93
CA PRO A 224 24.38 -3.44 -4.71
C PRO A 224 23.76 -2.75 -3.49
N CYS A 225 23.38 -3.52 -2.46
CA CYS A 225 22.88 -2.94 -1.22
C CYS A 225 23.89 -1.98 -0.57
N GLU A 226 25.19 -2.21 -0.77
CA GLU A 226 26.29 -1.39 -0.27
C GLU A 226 26.40 -0.01 -0.94
N ASP A 227 25.65 0.27 -2.02
CA ASP A 227 25.63 1.59 -2.66
C ASP A 227 25.27 2.67 -1.63
N GLU A 228 26.06 3.75 -1.60
CA GLU A 228 25.94 4.81 -0.61
C GLU A 228 24.56 5.47 -0.62
N ARG A 229 23.88 5.54 -1.77
CA ARG A 229 22.54 6.12 -1.90
C ARG A 229 21.48 5.23 -1.25
N ILE A 230 21.61 3.91 -1.42
CA ILE A 230 20.76 2.92 -0.75
C ILE A 230 21.01 2.97 0.76
N GLN A 231 22.28 2.88 1.19
CA GLN A 231 22.63 2.90 2.63
C GLN A 231 22.30 4.24 3.30
N SER A 232 22.35 5.36 2.58
CA SER A 232 21.86 6.64 3.09
C SER A 232 20.36 6.57 3.37
N SER A 233 19.57 6.01 2.45
CA SER A 233 18.13 5.93 2.61
C SER A 233 17.72 4.92 3.69
N VAL A 234 18.42 3.78 3.78
CA VAL A 234 18.24 2.81 4.86
C VAL A 234 18.48 3.49 6.21
N ARG A 235 19.61 4.20 6.39
CA ARG A 235 19.89 4.93 7.63
C ARG A 235 18.81 5.94 7.97
N SER A 236 18.38 6.75 7.02
CA SER A 236 17.31 7.73 7.25
C SER A 236 15.99 7.10 7.69
N ILE A 237 15.60 5.93 7.14
CA ILE A 237 14.42 5.19 7.62
C ILE A 237 14.61 4.75 9.08
N LEU A 238 15.80 4.24 9.43
CA LEU A 238 16.09 3.78 10.78
C LEU A 238 16.15 4.95 11.78
N ASP A 239 16.77 6.06 11.39
CA ASP A 239 16.86 7.26 12.21
C ASP A 239 15.46 7.82 12.48
N ALA A 240 14.61 7.98 11.45
CA ALA A 240 13.22 8.40 11.61
C ALA A 240 12.43 7.44 12.52
N SER A 241 12.69 6.13 12.43
CA SER A 241 12.02 5.15 13.30
C SER A 241 12.45 5.24 14.76
N ALA A 242 13.71 5.62 15.03
CA ALA A 242 14.26 5.71 16.38
C ALA A 242 13.70 6.94 17.14
N GLU A 243 13.24 7.97 16.43
CA GLU A 243 12.59 9.14 16.98
C GLU A 243 11.15 8.87 17.46
N ILE A 244 10.54 7.74 17.07
CA ILE A 244 9.18 7.36 17.48
C ILE A 244 9.24 6.32 18.62
N SER A 245 8.55 6.61 19.72
CA SER A 245 8.34 5.62 20.79
C SER A 245 7.60 4.39 20.28
N THR A 246 8.02 3.18 20.70
CA THR A 246 7.31 1.93 20.36
C THR A 246 5.87 1.88 20.90
N ASP A 247 5.57 2.66 21.93
CA ASP A 247 4.22 2.78 22.51
C ASP A 247 3.35 3.80 21.75
N SER A 248 3.94 4.56 20.82
CA SER A 248 3.21 5.51 19.99
C SER A 248 2.31 4.80 18.97
N ALA A 249 1.14 5.39 18.72
CA ALA A 249 0.26 4.97 17.64
C ALA A 249 0.91 5.11 16.24
N PHE A 250 1.92 5.98 16.10
CA PHE A 250 2.66 6.18 14.86
C PHE A 250 3.63 5.04 14.53
N PHE A 251 4.14 4.33 15.54
CA PHE A 251 5.13 3.28 15.33
C PHE A 251 4.64 2.19 14.37
N LYS A 252 3.35 1.82 14.45
CA LYS A 252 2.74 0.82 13.56
C LYS A 252 2.74 1.23 12.09
N ARG A 253 2.78 2.53 11.79
CA ARG A 253 2.84 3.09 10.42
C ARG A 253 4.22 2.89 9.79
N LEU A 254 5.24 2.60 10.59
CA LEU A 254 6.60 2.30 10.12
C LEU A 254 6.79 0.86 9.68
N LEU A 255 5.78 -0.02 9.78
CA LEU A 255 5.91 -1.44 9.44
C LEU A 255 6.48 -1.65 8.03
N PHE A 256 5.91 -0.97 7.03
CA PHE A 256 6.37 -1.10 5.65
C PHE A 256 7.74 -0.45 5.41
N PRO A 257 8.01 0.80 5.86
CA PRO A 257 9.34 1.36 5.76
C PRO A 257 10.44 0.52 6.42
N LEU A 258 10.20 0.01 7.63
CA LEU A 258 11.15 -0.84 8.34
C LEU A 258 11.38 -2.18 7.62
N PHE A 259 10.33 -2.75 7.02
CA PHE A 259 10.47 -3.94 6.18
C PHE A 259 11.40 -3.67 4.99
N ILE A 260 11.22 -2.55 4.28
CA ILE A 260 12.09 -2.18 3.15
C ILE A 260 13.53 -1.92 3.62
N ALA A 261 13.73 -1.14 4.69
CA ALA A 261 15.08 -0.92 5.24
C ALA A 261 15.77 -2.22 5.64
N ALA A 262 15.03 -3.18 6.19
CA ALA A 262 15.55 -4.49 6.54
C ALA A 262 15.95 -5.31 5.30
N THR A 263 15.18 -5.25 4.20
CA THR A 263 15.54 -5.92 2.92
C THR A 263 16.77 -5.32 2.26
N GLU A 264 17.09 -4.08 2.57
CA GLU A 264 18.07 -3.28 1.85
C GLU A 264 19.36 -3.03 2.65
N THR A 265 19.39 -3.39 3.94
CA THR A 265 20.59 -3.24 4.77
C THR A 265 21.64 -4.32 4.46
N SER A 266 22.88 -3.89 4.25
CA SER A 266 24.04 -4.79 4.19
C SER A 266 24.64 -5.06 5.59
N ILE A 267 24.25 -4.27 6.60
CA ILE A 267 24.88 -4.24 7.92
C ILE A 267 24.28 -5.32 8.85
N PRO A 268 25.08 -6.28 9.36
CA PRO A 268 24.55 -7.44 10.10
C PRO A 268 23.69 -7.11 11.33
N HIS A 269 24.03 -6.10 12.12
CA HIS A 269 23.26 -5.78 13.33
C HIS A 269 21.92 -5.11 13.02
N GLN A 270 21.81 -4.37 11.91
CA GLN A 270 20.56 -3.78 11.43
C GLN A 270 19.59 -4.84 10.89
N LYS A 271 20.10 -5.98 10.39
CA LYS A 271 19.27 -7.13 9.99
C LYS A 271 18.45 -7.72 11.15
N THR A 272 18.78 -7.42 12.41
CA THR A 272 18.00 -7.85 13.58
C THR A 272 16.59 -7.26 13.59
N ILE A 273 16.35 -6.15 12.86
CA ILE A 273 15.02 -5.54 12.70
C ILE A 273 14.02 -6.52 12.11
N TYR A 274 14.46 -7.42 11.21
CA TYR A 274 13.62 -8.53 10.74
C TYR A 274 13.04 -9.36 11.89
N ARG A 275 13.82 -9.61 12.94
CA ARG A 275 13.34 -10.43 14.07
C ARG A 275 12.28 -9.73 14.90
N VAL A 276 12.26 -8.40 14.90
CA VAL A 276 11.26 -7.59 15.62
C VAL A 276 9.98 -7.45 14.80
N LEU A 277 10.07 -7.37 13.47
CA LEU A 277 8.89 -7.27 12.59
C LEU A 277 8.08 -8.57 12.48
N TYR A 278 8.68 -9.72 12.82
CA TYR A 278 8.05 -11.05 12.76
C TYR A 278 7.83 -11.70 14.14
N ALA A 279 8.01 -10.96 15.24
CA ALA A 279 7.74 -11.41 16.61
C ALA A 279 6.41 -10.84 17.12
#